data_AF-A0A2H0C3I8-F1
#
_entry.id   AF-A0A2H0C3I8-F1
#
_cell.length_a   1.000
_cell.length_b   1.000
_cell.length_c   1.000
_cell.angle_alpha   90.00
_cell.angle_beta   90.00
_cell.angle_gamma   90.00
#
_symmetry.space_group_name_H-M   'P 1'
#
loop_
_entity.id
_entity.type
_entity.pdbx_description
1 polymer ?
#
loop_
_entity_poly.entity_id
_entity_poly.type
_entity_poly.pdbx_seq_one_letter_code
_entity_poly.pdbx_strand_id
1 'polypeptide(L)'
;MKFELKQYTKSVSEDEIIKDFQRVAGELNKDSVTQNEYRKYGKYNVTTIYNKFGSWKEILNAANLKLSSNIGSVITDEELFANLEEVWIKLGRQPSYNEMIKPLSRFHACTYERRFKGWRKDLEKFVEYANAEDKEFYSSENG
;
A
#
# COMPACT_ATOMS: atom_id res chain seq x y z
N MET A 1 20.06 -27.88 -42.60
CA MET A 1 18.85 -28.02 -41.76
C MET A 1 18.56 -26.64 -41.17
N LYS A 2 17.43 -26.03 -41.49
CA LYS A 2 17.05 -24.70 -40.96
C LYS A 2 16.11 -24.91 -39.79
N PHE A 3 16.44 -24.34 -38.64
CA PHE A 3 15.60 -24.32 -37.45
C PHE A 3 14.94 -22.94 -37.37
N GLU A 4 13.62 -22.90 -37.46
CA GLU A 4 12.84 -21.66 -37.34
C GLU A 4 11.93 -21.76 -36.11
N LEU A 5 11.98 -20.71 -35.27
CA LEU A 5 11.15 -20.58 -34.08
C LEU A 5 9.72 -20.23 -34.52
N LYS A 6 8.76 -21.14 -34.27
CA LYS A 6 7.34 -20.80 -34.41
C LYS A 6 7.00 -19.72 -33.38
N GLN A 7 6.72 -18.50 -33.85
CA GLN A 7 6.10 -17.46 -33.03
C GLN A 7 4.69 -17.90 -32.63
N TYR A 8 4.59 -18.58 -31.50
CA TYR A 8 3.34 -18.90 -30.85
C TYR A 8 3.06 -17.80 -29.83
N THR A 9 2.27 -16.81 -30.21
CA THR A 9 1.34 -16.08 -29.33
C THR A 9 0.59 -15.06 -30.18
N LYS A 10 -0.74 -15.12 -30.17
CA LYS A 10 -1.55 -13.94 -30.47
C LYS A 10 -1.12 -12.88 -29.46
N SER A 11 -0.36 -11.88 -29.90
CA SER A 11 -0.03 -10.72 -29.08
C SER A 11 -1.35 -10.07 -28.67
N VAL A 12 -1.72 -10.20 -27.40
CA VAL A 12 -2.81 -9.43 -26.80
C VAL A 12 -2.45 -7.96 -26.93
N SER A 13 -3.40 -7.15 -27.43
CA SER A 13 -3.21 -5.71 -27.54
C SER A 13 -3.39 -5.03 -26.19
N GLU A 14 -2.81 -3.84 -26.05
CA GLU A 14 -3.01 -3.00 -24.87
C GLU A 14 -4.49 -2.66 -24.67
N ASP A 15 -5.20 -2.36 -25.76
CA ASP A 15 -6.64 -2.07 -25.74
C ASP A 15 -7.49 -3.23 -25.21
N GLU A 16 -7.13 -4.47 -25.53
CA GLU A 16 -7.83 -5.65 -25.00
C GLU A 16 -7.67 -5.76 -23.48
N ILE A 17 -6.47 -5.46 -22.97
CA ILE A 17 -6.19 -5.48 -21.52
C ILE A 17 -6.94 -4.34 -20.84
N ILE A 18 -6.93 -3.13 -21.40
CA ILE A 18 -7.63 -1.96 -20.86
C ILE A 18 -9.13 -2.24 -20.74
N LYS A 19 -9.76 -2.78 -21.79
CA LYS A 19 -11.19 -3.15 -21.77
C LYS A 19 -11.50 -4.21 -20.71
N ASP A 20 -10.60 -5.17 -20.50
CA ASP A 20 -10.80 -6.19 -19.46
C ASP A 20 -10.71 -5.58 -18.05
N PHE A 21 -9.80 -4.63 -17.81
CA PHE A 21 -9.76 -3.89 -16.54
C PHE A 21 -11.04 -3.10 -16.28
N GLN A 22 -11.58 -2.42 -17.29
CA GLN A 22 -12.86 -1.70 -17.18
C GLN A 22 -14.03 -2.65 -16.90
N ARG A 23 -14.06 -3.82 -17.56
CA ARG A 23 -15.05 -4.88 -17.30
C ARG A 23 -14.98 -5.35 -15.84
N VAL A 24 -13.79 -5.70 -15.35
CA VAL A 24 -13.59 -6.17 -13.97
C VAL A 24 -14.00 -5.10 -12.96
N ALA A 25 -13.64 -3.85 -13.19
CA ALA A 25 -14.05 -2.73 -12.35
C ALA A 25 -15.58 -2.58 -12.29
N GLY A 26 -16.25 -2.68 -13.46
CA GLY A 26 -17.70 -2.66 -13.58
C GLY A 26 -18.38 -3.83 -12.86
N GLU A 27 -17.86 -5.05 -13.01
CA GLU A 27 -18.38 -6.25 -12.34
C GLU A 27 -18.28 -6.14 -10.80
N LEU A 28 -17.22 -5.52 -10.31
CA LEU A 28 -17.02 -5.30 -8.87
C LEU A 28 -17.74 -4.05 -8.35
N ASN A 29 -18.34 -3.24 -9.23
CA ASN A 29 -18.87 -1.90 -8.93
C ASN A 29 -17.85 -1.04 -8.17
N LYS A 30 -16.59 -1.05 -8.63
CA LYS A 30 -15.48 -0.28 -8.04
C LYS A 30 -14.86 0.64 -9.07
N ASP A 31 -14.29 1.74 -8.59
CA ASP A 31 -13.48 2.67 -9.38
C ASP A 31 -12.00 2.29 -9.40
N SER A 32 -11.62 1.15 -8.80
CA SER A 32 -10.25 0.62 -8.76
C SER A 32 -10.25 -0.90 -8.76
N VAL A 33 -9.15 -1.50 -9.23
CA VAL A 33 -8.95 -2.95 -9.24
C VAL A 33 -7.59 -3.30 -8.64
N THR A 34 -7.58 -4.12 -7.58
CA THR A 34 -6.35 -4.66 -6.99
C THR A 34 -5.83 -5.86 -7.78
N GLN A 35 -4.53 -6.17 -7.64
CA GLN A 35 -3.95 -7.36 -8.27
C GLN A 35 -4.66 -8.66 -7.88
N ASN A 36 -5.07 -8.78 -6.61
CA ASN A 36 -5.75 -9.99 -6.13
C ASN A 36 -7.16 -10.12 -6.70
N GLU A 37 -7.87 -9.01 -6.88
CA GLU A 37 -9.18 -9.01 -7.56
C GLU A 37 -9.00 -9.35 -9.03
N TYR A 38 -8.05 -8.72 -9.72
CA TYR A 38 -7.82 -9.01 -11.13
C TYR A 38 -7.36 -10.44 -11.37
N ARG A 39 -6.58 -11.04 -10.47
CA ARG A 39 -6.24 -12.48 -10.56
C ARG A 39 -7.45 -13.40 -10.47
N LYS A 40 -8.54 -12.95 -9.82
CA LYS A 40 -9.77 -13.73 -9.65
C LYS A 40 -10.78 -13.51 -10.78
N TYR A 41 -10.90 -12.27 -11.26
CA TYR A 41 -11.96 -11.87 -12.20
C TYR A 41 -11.44 -11.47 -13.58
N GLY A 42 -10.15 -11.18 -13.70
CA GLY A 42 -9.49 -10.78 -14.93
C GLY A 42 -9.14 -11.97 -15.83
N LYS A 43 -9.00 -11.68 -17.11
CA LYS A 43 -8.74 -12.66 -18.16
C LYS A 43 -7.25 -12.91 -18.38
N TYR A 44 -6.42 -11.90 -18.10
CA TYR A 44 -5.00 -11.90 -18.44
C TYR A 44 -4.11 -12.12 -17.21
N ASN A 45 -2.93 -12.71 -17.42
CA ASN A 45 -1.96 -12.88 -16.34
C ASN A 45 -1.34 -11.54 -15.96
N VAL A 46 -1.12 -11.31 -14.66
CA VAL A 46 -0.44 -10.14 -14.12
C VAL A 46 0.94 -9.94 -14.75
N THR A 47 1.69 -11.01 -15.04
CA THR A 47 2.99 -10.92 -15.73
C THR A 47 2.85 -10.34 -17.14
N THR A 48 1.79 -10.71 -17.88
CA THR A 48 1.52 -10.14 -19.22
C THR A 48 1.24 -8.64 -19.12
N ILE A 49 0.51 -8.22 -18.09
CA ILE A 49 0.19 -6.82 -17.84
C ILE A 49 1.45 -6.02 -17.52
N TYR A 50 2.31 -6.54 -16.64
CA TYR A 50 3.60 -5.91 -16.33
C TYR A 50 4.52 -5.80 -17.54
N ASN A 51 4.58 -6.83 -18.38
CA ASN A 51 5.41 -6.79 -19.59
C ASN A 51 4.93 -5.76 -20.63
N LYS A 52 3.62 -5.46 -20.65
CA LYS A 52 3.02 -4.50 -21.59
C LYS A 52 3.04 -3.06 -21.06
N PHE A 53 2.63 -2.87 -19.81
CA PHE A 53 2.40 -1.54 -19.23
C PHE A 53 3.48 -1.12 -18.22
N GLY A 54 4.41 -2.00 -17.86
CA GLY A 54 5.49 -1.73 -16.91
C GLY A 54 5.06 -1.75 -15.43
N SER A 55 3.90 -1.18 -15.08
CA SER A 55 3.40 -1.18 -13.70
C SER A 55 1.88 -1.32 -13.59
N TRP A 56 1.41 -1.69 -12.39
CA TRP A 56 -0.03 -1.74 -12.10
C TRP A 56 -0.68 -0.35 -12.11
N LYS A 57 0.10 0.68 -11.78
CA LYS A 57 -0.34 2.07 -11.84
C LYS A 57 -0.61 2.51 -13.28
N GLU A 58 0.29 2.17 -14.19
CA GLU A 58 0.16 2.54 -15.61
C GLU A 58 -1.10 1.94 -16.24
N ILE A 59 -1.42 0.68 -15.97
CA ILE A 59 -2.64 0.06 -16.50
C ILE A 59 -3.91 0.66 -15.89
N LEU A 60 -3.92 0.96 -14.58
CA LEU A 60 -5.09 1.61 -13.96
C LEU A 60 -5.31 3.01 -14.54
N ASN A 61 -4.24 3.79 -14.73
CA ASN A 61 -4.31 5.08 -15.42
C ASN A 61 -4.83 4.94 -16.86
N ALA A 62 -4.30 3.99 -17.63
CA ALA A 62 -4.72 3.74 -19.01
C ALA A 62 -6.19 3.28 -19.10
N ALA A 63 -6.69 2.57 -18.08
CA ALA A 63 -8.09 2.16 -17.97
C ALA A 63 -9.02 3.25 -17.39
N ASN A 64 -8.47 4.42 -17.05
CA ASN A 64 -9.18 5.50 -16.35
C ASN A 64 -9.80 5.04 -15.01
N LEU A 65 -9.08 4.16 -14.31
CA LEU A 65 -9.42 3.66 -12.99
C LEU A 65 -8.53 4.32 -11.95
N LYS A 66 -9.06 4.51 -10.74
CA LYS A 66 -8.31 5.02 -9.61
C LYS A 66 -7.29 4.00 -9.13
N LEU A 67 -6.19 4.52 -8.59
CA LEU A 67 -5.31 3.74 -7.74
C LEU A 67 -6.08 3.39 -6.46
N SER A 68 -6.09 2.10 -6.10
CA SER A 68 -6.66 1.69 -4.82
C SER A 68 -5.90 2.41 -3.73
N SER A 69 -6.60 3.01 -2.76
CA SER A 69 -5.98 3.74 -1.64
C SER A 69 -4.98 2.88 -0.84
N ASN A 70 -5.03 1.54 -0.97
CA ASN A 70 -4.05 0.63 -0.36
C ASN A 70 -2.77 0.45 -1.19
N ILE A 71 -2.78 0.82 -2.47
CA ILE A 71 -1.61 0.83 -3.36
C ILE A 71 -1.05 2.27 -3.29
N GLY A 72 -0.55 2.63 -2.11
CA GLY A 72 0.16 3.90 -1.95
C GLY A 72 -0.65 5.08 -1.42
N SER A 73 -1.62 4.86 -0.51
CA SER A 73 -1.72 5.84 0.59
C SER A 73 -0.33 5.90 1.21
N VAL A 74 0.35 7.02 1.03
CA VAL A 74 1.59 7.28 1.74
C VAL A 74 1.17 7.35 3.20
N ILE A 75 1.29 6.23 3.91
CA ILE A 75 1.07 6.19 5.35
C ILE A 75 2.05 7.20 5.93
N THR A 76 1.52 8.31 6.45
CA THR A 76 2.37 9.39 6.93
C THR A 76 3.00 8.99 8.26
N ASP A 77 4.02 9.72 8.67
CA ASP A 77 4.69 9.45 9.94
C ASP A 77 3.71 9.73 11.10
N GLU A 78 2.84 10.73 10.95
CA GLU A 78 1.76 11.06 11.91
C GLU A 78 0.74 9.92 12.02
N GLU A 79 0.31 9.31 10.90
CA GLU A 79 -0.63 8.18 10.95
C GLU A 79 0.00 6.95 11.62
N LEU A 80 1.30 6.72 11.40
CA LEU A 80 2.03 5.66 12.08
C LEU A 80 2.10 5.92 13.58
N PHE A 81 2.46 7.14 13.99
CA PHE A 81 2.58 7.55 15.38
C PHE A 81 1.25 7.54 16.12
N ALA A 82 0.17 8.04 15.53
CA ALA A 82 -1.18 7.95 16.11
C ALA A 82 -1.58 6.49 16.38
N ASN A 83 -1.34 5.58 15.43
CA ASN A 83 -1.61 4.16 15.68
C ASN A 83 -0.70 3.56 16.77
N LEU A 84 0.57 3.98 16.86
CA LEU A 84 1.49 3.51 17.90
C LEU A 84 1.08 4.02 19.28
N GLU A 85 0.67 5.28 19.39
CA GLU A 85 0.14 5.89 20.60
C GLU A 85 -1.10 5.14 21.09
N GLU A 86 -2.07 4.88 20.21
CA GLU A 86 -3.28 4.12 20.56
C GLU A 86 -2.93 2.75 21.16
N VAL A 87 -1.97 2.04 20.56
CA VAL A 87 -1.53 0.73 21.06
C VAL A 87 -0.84 0.88 22.42
N TRP A 88 0.00 1.90 22.57
CA TRP A 88 0.71 2.17 23.82
C TRP A 88 -0.25 2.49 24.97
N ILE A 89 -1.26 3.34 24.73
CA ILE A 89 -2.32 3.67 25.69
C ILE A 89 -3.11 2.41 26.05
N LYS A 90 -3.51 1.61 25.06
CA LYS A 90 -4.26 0.36 25.28
C LYS A 90 -3.48 -0.65 26.13
N LEU A 91 -2.16 -0.73 25.95
CA LEU A 91 -1.30 -1.61 26.75
C LEU A 91 -0.92 -1.01 28.10
N GLY A 92 -1.02 0.31 28.27
CA GLY A 92 -0.49 1.04 29.43
C GLY A 92 1.04 0.98 29.54
N ARG A 93 1.72 0.51 28.50
CA ARG A 93 3.17 0.35 28.43
C ARG A 93 3.63 0.34 26.98
N GLN A 94 4.95 0.47 26.81
CA GLN A 94 5.60 0.32 25.52
C GLN A 94 5.22 -1.01 24.83
N PRO A 95 4.74 -0.97 23.58
CA PRO A 95 4.52 -2.18 22.80
C PRO A 95 5.85 -2.81 22.38
N SER A 96 5.88 -4.13 22.35
CA SER A 96 6.94 -4.89 21.71
C SER A 96 6.68 -5.05 20.20
N TYR A 97 7.73 -5.43 19.46
CA TYR A 97 7.65 -5.64 18.01
C TYR A 97 6.51 -6.60 17.61
N ASN A 98 6.33 -7.68 18.38
CA ASN A 98 5.34 -8.71 18.09
C ASN A 98 3.90 -8.32 18.48
N GLU A 99 3.72 -7.23 19.25
CA GLU A 99 2.40 -6.72 19.64
C GLU A 99 1.84 -5.71 18.64
N MET A 100 2.71 -5.13 17.80
CA MET A 100 2.30 -4.25 16.70
C MET A 100 1.82 -5.07 15.51
N ILE A 101 0.72 -5.77 15.69
CA ILE A 101 0.00 -6.54 14.67
C ILE A 101 -1.49 -6.54 15.01
N LYS A 102 -2.35 -6.85 14.04
CA LYS A 102 -3.77 -7.09 14.31
C LYS A 102 -3.93 -8.22 15.36
N PRO A 103 -4.87 -8.09 16.30
CA PRO A 103 -5.93 -7.07 16.36
C PRO A 103 -5.53 -5.78 17.09
N LEU A 104 -4.39 -5.74 17.77
CA LEU A 104 -4.00 -4.60 18.61
C LEU A 104 -3.63 -3.36 17.78
N SER A 105 -2.95 -3.57 16.65
CA SER A 105 -2.45 -2.51 15.77
C SER A 105 -3.03 -2.61 14.35
N ARG A 106 -3.29 -1.45 13.72
CA ARG A 106 -3.68 -1.37 12.31
C ARG A 106 -2.51 -1.74 11.38
N PHE A 107 -1.27 -1.43 11.79
CA PHE A 107 -0.05 -1.64 11.02
C PHE A 107 0.90 -2.63 11.69
N HIS A 108 1.66 -3.37 10.89
CA HIS A 108 2.69 -4.28 11.42
C HIS A 108 3.93 -3.49 11.88
N ALA A 109 4.67 -3.94 12.90
CA ALA A 109 5.96 -3.32 13.30
C ALA A 109 6.92 -3.15 12.11
N CYS A 110 6.95 -4.10 11.18
CA CYS A 110 7.77 -4.03 9.97
C CYS A 110 7.46 -2.79 9.09
N THR A 111 6.22 -2.27 9.13
CA THR A 111 5.87 -1.03 8.42
C THR A 111 6.62 0.18 8.99
N TYR A 112 6.72 0.25 10.32
CA TYR A 112 7.49 1.28 11.04
C TYR A 112 8.98 1.11 10.76
N GLU A 113 9.49 -0.12 10.89
CA GLU A 113 10.92 -0.42 10.78
C GLU A 113 11.48 -0.01 9.41
N ARG A 114 10.71 -0.23 8.35
CA ARG A 114 11.06 0.20 6.99
C ARG A 114 11.11 1.72 6.84
N ARG A 115 10.30 2.45 7.63
CA ARG A 115 10.24 3.92 7.62
C ARG A 115 11.43 4.54 8.34
N PHE A 116 11.73 4.15 9.58
CA PHE A 116 12.81 4.79 10.37
C PHE A 116 14.07 3.92 10.55
N LYS A 117 14.19 2.86 9.74
CA LYS A 117 15.39 2.00 9.63
C LYS A 117 15.74 1.32 10.96
N GLY A 118 14.72 0.82 11.66
CA GLY A 118 14.86 0.00 12.86
C GLY A 118 13.80 0.27 13.92
N TRP A 119 13.20 -0.79 14.48
CA TRP A 119 12.13 -0.69 15.47
C TRP A 119 12.47 0.20 16.68
N ARG A 120 13.69 0.09 17.20
CA ARG A 120 14.13 0.96 18.30
C ARG A 120 14.14 2.44 17.91
N LYS A 121 14.58 2.76 16.69
CA LYS A 121 14.61 4.13 16.17
C LYS A 121 13.20 4.66 15.95
N ASP A 122 12.27 3.80 15.54
CA ASP A 122 10.86 4.16 15.40
C ASP A 122 10.30 4.65 16.75
N LEU A 123 10.61 3.93 17.84
CA LEU A 123 10.18 4.32 19.19
C LEU A 123 10.87 5.60 19.69
N GLU A 124 12.16 5.77 19.42
CA GLU A 124 12.89 7.01 19.75
C GLU A 124 12.26 8.21 19.03
N LYS A 125 11.91 8.06 17.75
CA LYS A 125 11.23 9.09 16.95
C LYS A 125 9.82 9.38 17.43
N PHE A 126 9.06 8.35 17.79
CA PHE A 126 7.73 8.52 18.37
C PHE A 126 7.78 9.28 19.71
N VAL A 127 8.72 8.95 20.59
CA VAL A 127 8.89 9.65 21.88
C VAL A 127 9.31 11.10 21.66
N GLU A 128 10.19 11.38 20.68
CA GLU A 128 10.54 12.74 20.28
C GLU A 128 9.31 13.52 19.80
N TYR A 129 8.48 12.90 18.95
CA TYR A 129 7.24 13.47 18.41
C TYR A 129 6.21 13.77 19.50
N ALA A 130 5.86 12.78 20.33
CA ALA A 130 4.82 12.91 21.35
C ALA A 130 5.19 13.97 22.41
N ASN A 131 6.47 14.02 22.81
CA ASN A 131 6.94 15.04 23.76
C ASN A 131 7.10 16.43 23.12
N ALA A 132 7.17 16.53 21.79
CA ALA A 132 7.22 17.81 21.10
C ALA A 132 5.83 18.45 20.99
N GLU A 133 4.78 17.65 20.73
CA GLU A 133 3.39 18.13 20.75
C GLU A 133 3.01 18.70 22.13
N ASP A 134 3.40 18.02 23.21
CA ASP A 134 3.17 18.51 24.58
C ASP A 134 3.80 19.90 24.79
N LYS A 135 5.00 20.16 24.25
CA LYS A 135 5.67 21.45 24.41
C LYS A 135 4.98 22.61 23.70
N GLU A 136 4.37 22.38 22.54
CA GLU A 136 3.63 23.42 21.82
C GLU A 136 2.33 23.78 22.55
N PHE A 137 1.66 22.79 23.16
CA PHE A 137 0.47 23.01 23.99
C PHE A 137 0.76 23.94 25.19
N TYR A 138 1.77 23.63 26.00
CA TYR A 138 2.12 24.45 27.19
C TYR A 138 2.71 25.84 26.87
N SER A 139 3.27 26.03 25.67
CA SER A 139 3.80 27.33 25.25
C SER A 139 2.71 28.29 24.77
N SER A 140 1.54 27.77 24.39
CA SER A 140 0.39 28.56 23.90
C SER A 140 -0.54 29.07 25.01
N GLU A 141 -0.55 28.44 26.19
CA GLU A 141 -1.35 28.87 27.35
C GLU A 141 -0.65 29.90 28.25
N ASN A 142 0.63 30.16 28.04
CA ASN A 142 1.44 31.10 28.84
C ASN A 142 1.82 32.39 28.07
N GLY A 143 1.13 32.70 26.97
CA GLY A 143 1.37 33.87 26.11
C GLY A 143 0.40 35.03 26.33
#